data_AF-A0A1Y2PAY7-F1
#
_entry.id   AF-A0A1Y2PAY7-F1
#
_cell.length_a   1.000
_cell.length_b   1.000
_cell.length_c   1.000
_cell.angle_alpha   90.00
_cell.angle_beta   90.00
_cell.angle_gamma   90.00
#
_symmetry.space_group_name_H-M   'P 1'
#
loop_
_entity.id
_entity.type
_entity.pdbx_description
1 polymer ?
#
loop_
_entity_poly.entity_id
_entity_poly.type
_entity_poly.pdbx_seq_one_letter_code
_entity_poly.pdbx_strand_id
1 'polypeptide(L)'
;MKTLRLLVTSIFIIGFVSIQQVSAQNDIKSLKVKIKNKENQISANEEILMSGVKALKRVNANLADFKKSKKATKKEVNRKEKIVASMQLRLTKLNTQIENQKKELAIFERKLARKQKRNPVKKAEVAETTSTSFDATISNNQKGISLRKQKLEAARKKLEEERKAREIAYLKQQEALRLEEEKLKQLDNEIKAEEQAISKEKNTLISDLEDDISINEEILTSGKEGLAKMKTKLEEAKKDPTTSKESISRKEAIILKIEKRLANIQNEINAKKQELSTLKG
;
A
#
# COMPACT_ATOMS: atom_id res chain seq x y z
N MET A 1 19.99 -61.77 -49.54
CA MET A 1 20.37 -60.55 -48.79
C MET A 1 19.27 -59.46 -48.71
N LYS A 2 18.35 -59.32 -49.67
CA LYS A 2 17.32 -58.26 -49.66
C LYS A 2 16.22 -58.46 -48.60
N THR A 3 15.81 -59.70 -48.32
CA THR A 3 14.79 -60.05 -47.32
C THR A 3 15.30 -59.89 -45.88
N LEU A 4 16.55 -60.24 -45.61
CA LEU A 4 17.17 -60.09 -44.28
C LEU A 4 17.34 -58.62 -43.88
N ARG A 5 17.66 -57.72 -44.83
CA ARG A 5 17.73 -56.27 -44.59
C ARG A 5 16.38 -55.64 -44.27
N LEU A 6 15.28 -56.17 -44.83
CA LEU A 6 13.91 -55.70 -44.61
C LEU A 6 13.37 -56.09 -43.22
N LEU A 7 13.75 -57.28 -42.75
CA LEU A 7 13.38 -57.78 -41.42
C LEU A 7 14.10 -57.02 -40.30
N VAL A 8 15.40 -56.75 -40.47
CA VAL A 8 16.21 -55.98 -39.50
C VAL A 8 15.73 -54.52 -39.41
N THR A 9 15.34 -53.89 -40.52
CA THR A 9 14.78 -52.51 -40.50
C THR A 9 13.40 -52.46 -39.85
N SER A 10 12.56 -53.48 -40.05
CA SER A 10 11.24 -53.55 -39.43
C SER A 10 11.32 -53.72 -37.90
N ILE A 11 12.25 -54.54 -37.42
CA ILE A 11 12.52 -54.72 -35.98
C ILE A 11 13.07 -53.43 -35.36
N PHE A 12 13.94 -52.71 -36.07
CA PHE A 12 14.48 -51.43 -35.61
C PHE A 12 13.38 -50.36 -35.47
N ILE A 13 12.46 -50.27 -36.43
CA ILE A 13 11.36 -49.29 -36.41
C ILE A 13 10.34 -49.64 -35.31
N ILE A 14 9.99 -50.93 -35.14
CA ILE A 14 9.08 -51.38 -34.07
C ILE A 14 9.71 -51.14 -32.69
N GLY A 15 11.00 -51.42 -32.52
CA GLY A 15 11.74 -51.13 -31.29
C GLY A 15 11.78 -49.63 -30.98
N PHE A 16 12.06 -48.78 -31.97
CA PHE A 16 12.14 -47.33 -31.79
C PHE A 16 10.78 -46.70 -31.44
N VAL A 17 9.69 -47.13 -32.09
CA VAL A 17 8.32 -46.66 -31.77
C VAL A 17 7.88 -47.15 -30.38
N SER A 18 8.23 -48.37 -30.00
CA SER A 18 7.90 -48.92 -28.68
C SER A 18 8.62 -48.17 -27.55
N ILE A 19 9.90 -47.82 -27.73
CA ILE A 19 10.67 -47.01 -26.76
C ILE A 19 10.10 -45.59 -26.64
N GLN A 20 9.65 -44.98 -27.75
CA GLN A 20 8.97 -43.68 -27.73
C GLN A 20 7.60 -43.73 -27.01
N GLN A 21 6.86 -44.85 -27.12
CA GLN A 21 5.58 -45.02 -26.43
C GLN A 21 5.75 -45.25 -24.92
N VAL A 22 6.74 -46.05 -24.49
CA VAL A 22 7.03 -46.30 -23.06
C VAL A 22 7.52 -45.02 -22.35
N SER A 23 8.40 -44.25 -23.00
CA SER A 23 8.86 -42.95 -22.46
C SER A 23 7.72 -41.93 -22.35
N ALA A 24 6.82 -41.85 -23.34
CA ALA A 24 5.66 -40.97 -23.30
C ALA A 24 4.61 -41.36 -22.22
N GLN A 25 4.44 -42.64 -21.91
CA GLN A 25 3.57 -43.09 -20.82
C GLN A 25 4.16 -42.78 -19.44
N ASN A 26 5.47 -42.97 -19.25
CA ASN A 26 6.16 -42.62 -18.01
C ASN A 26 6.09 -41.11 -17.72
N ASP A 27 6.22 -40.28 -18.76
CA ASP A 27 6.02 -38.83 -18.69
C ASP A 27 4.61 -38.43 -18.23
N ILE A 28 3.56 -39.10 -18.75
CA ILE A 28 2.16 -38.84 -18.37
C ILE A 28 1.91 -39.23 -16.92
N LYS A 29 2.43 -40.37 -16.46
CA LYS A 29 2.34 -40.80 -15.06
C LYS A 29 3.03 -39.80 -14.13
N SER A 30 4.25 -39.37 -14.48
CA SER A 30 5.00 -38.35 -13.73
C SER A 30 4.23 -37.03 -13.63
N LEU A 31 3.62 -36.56 -14.74
CA LEU A 31 2.80 -35.34 -14.74
C LEU A 31 1.55 -35.45 -13.86
N LYS A 32 0.84 -36.59 -13.88
CA LYS A 32 -0.32 -36.82 -13.00
C LYS A 32 0.05 -36.78 -11.52
N VAL A 33 1.19 -37.37 -11.15
CA VAL A 33 1.70 -37.31 -9.77
C VAL A 33 2.04 -35.87 -9.37
N LYS A 34 2.68 -35.10 -10.27
CA LYS A 34 2.98 -33.68 -10.01
C LYS A 34 1.73 -32.83 -9.81
N ILE A 35 0.69 -33.05 -10.64
CA ILE A 35 -0.62 -32.38 -10.52
C ILE A 35 -1.24 -32.69 -9.16
N LYS A 36 -1.39 -33.98 -8.82
CA LYS A 36 -1.98 -34.40 -7.54
C LYS A 36 -1.23 -33.83 -6.33
N ASN A 37 0.11 -33.85 -6.38
CA ASN A 37 0.92 -33.28 -5.30
C ASN A 37 0.72 -31.77 -5.17
N LYS A 38 0.58 -31.05 -6.29
CA LYS A 38 0.31 -29.60 -6.30
C LYS A 38 -1.11 -29.27 -5.81
N GLU A 39 -2.12 -30.05 -6.21
CA GLU A 39 -3.49 -29.91 -5.70
C GLU A 39 -3.54 -30.09 -4.17
N ASN A 40 -2.89 -31.13 -3.66
CA ASN A 40 -2.80 -31.37 -2.22
C ASN A 40 -2.07 -30.22 -1.50
N GLN A 41 -0.99 -29.72 -2.08
CA GLN A 41 -0.24 -28.59 -1.51
C GLN A 41 -1.08 -27.30 -1.48
N ILE A 42 -1.83 -27.01 -2.56
CA ILE A 42 -2.74 -25.88 -2.64
C ILE A 42 -3.83 -26.02 -1.58
N SER A 43 -4.48 -27.18 -1.49
CA SER A 43 -5.55 -27.44 -0.52
C SER A 43 -5.06 -27.28 0.93
N ALA A 44 -3.87 -27.80 1.25
CA ALA A 44 -3.28 -27.64 2.57
C ALA A 44 -2.97 -26.17 2.89
N ASN A 45 -2.40 -25.44 1.92
CA ASN A 45 -2.10 -24.02 2.08
C ASN A 45 -3.37 -23.17 2.21
N GLU A 46 -4.44 -23.50 1.48
CA GLU A 46 -5.75 -22.85 1.62
C GLU A 46 -6.34 -23.09 3.01
N GLU A 47 -6.23 -24.29 3.57
CA GLU A 47 -6.67 -24.57 4.93
C GLU A 47 -5.87 -23.80 5.99
N ILE A 48 -4.54 -23.69 5.80
CA ILE A 48 -3.67 -22.85 6.64
C ILE A 48 -4.07 -21.38 6.52
N LEU A 49 -4.36 -20.90 5.30
CA LEU A 49 -4.80 -19.52 5.07
C LEU A 49 -6.12 -19.25 5.80
N MET A 50 -7.10 -20.13 5.67
CA MET A 50 -8.42 -20.00 6.31
C MET A 50 -8.34 -20.04 7.84
N SER A 51 -7.54 -20.96 8.39
CA SER A 51 -7.33 -21.03 9.85
C SER A 51 -6.56 -19.82 10.38
N GLY A 52 -5.54 -19.37 9.65
CA GLY A 52 -4.76 -18.17 9.97
C GLY A 52 -5.62 -16.90 9.92
N VAL A 53 -6.51 -16.80 8.95
CA VAL A 53 -7.54 -15.76 8.84
C VAL A 53 -8.47 -15.75 10.07
N LYS A 54 -8.98 -16.91 10.48
CA LYS A 54 -9.84 -17.01 11.68
C LYS A 54 -9.08 -16.60 12.94
N ALA A 55 -7.80 -16.98 13.03
CA ALA A 55 -6.93 -16.53 14.12
C ALA A 55 -6.75 -15.00 14.10
N LEU A 56 -6.49 -14.41 12.93
CA LEU A 56 -6.37 -12.97 12.76
C LEU A 56 -7.65 -12.22 13.21
N LYS A 57 -8.83 -12.72 12.84
CA LYS A 57 -10.11 -12.14 13.29
C LYS A 57 -10.22 -12.12 14.82
N ARG A 58 -9.83 -13.21 15.49
CA ARG A 58 -9.81 -13.28 16.97
C ARG A 58 -8.80 -12.31 17.57
N VAL A 59 -7.59 -12.24 17.02
CA VAL A 59 -6.55 -11.32 17.50
C VAL A 59 -6.98 -9.87 17.32
N ASN A 60 -7.65 -9.54 16.22
CA ASN A 60 -8.19 -8.20 15.98
C ASN A 60 -9.31 -7.83 16.96
N ALA A 61 -10.24 -8.75 17.23
CA ALA A 61 -11.27 -8.56 18.25
C ALA A 61 -10.64 -8.31 19.63
N ASN A 62 -9.70 -9.16 20.03
CA ASN A 62 -8.98 -9.02 21.30
C ASN A 62 -8.19 -7.71 21.39
N LEU A 63 -7.63 -7.22 20.28
CA LEU A 63 -6.94 -5.92 20.24
C LEU A 63 -7.93 -4.77 20.40
N ALA A 64 -9.08 -4.83 19.74
CA ALA A 64 -10.14 -3.83 19.90
C ALA A 64 -10.65 -3.78 21.35
N ASP A 65 -10.86 -4.92 21.98
CA ASP A 65 -11.26 -5.01 23.39
C ASP A 65 -10.14 -4.52 24.32
N PHE A 66 -8.89 -4.88 24.03
CA PHE A 66 -7.73 -4.41 24.78
C PHE A 66 -7.62 -2.89 24.75
N LYS A 67 -7.77 -2.25 23.58
CA LYS A 67 -7.75 -0.79 23.41
C LYS A 67 -8.81 -0.07 24.26
N LYS A 68 -9.95 -0.71 24.50
CA LYS A 68 -11.04 -0.17 25.35
C LYS A 68 -10.82 -0.41 26.85
N SER A 69 -9.86 -1.26 27.22
CA SER A 69 -9.61 -1.62 28.61
C SER A 69 -8.80 -0.55 29.35
N LYS A 70 -9.05 -0.39 30.65
CA LYS A 70 -8.28 0.52 31.53
C LYS A 70 -6.81 0.13 31.67
N LYS A 71 -6.42 -1.07 31.24
CA LYS A 71 -5.04 -1.60 31.27
C LYS A 71 -4.26 -1.28 29.99
N ALA A 72 -4.87 -0.62 29.01
CA ALA A 72 -4.25 -0.33 27.72
C ALA A 72 -3.18 0.75 27.84
N THR A 73 -1.90 0.36 27.78
CA THR A 73 -0.81 1.32 27.60
C THR A 73 -0.53 1.53 26.11
N LYS A 74 -0.12 2.75 25.72
CA LYS A 74 0.26 3.08 24.33
C LYS A 74 1.32 2.12 23.78
N LYS A 75 2.29 1.72 24.63
CA LYS A 75 3.36 0.79 24.28
C LYS A 75 2.84 -0.62 23.96
N GLU A 76 1.93 -1.15 24.78
CA GLU A 76 1.36 -2.48 24.57
C GLU A 76 0.39 -2.54 23.41
N VAL A 77 -0.41 -1.48 23.21
CA VAL A 77 -1.27 -1.35 22.04
C VAL A 77 -0.44 -1.39 20.76
N ASN A 78 0.63 -0.58 20.68
CA ASN A 78 1.53 -0.57 19.52
C ASN A 78 2.18 -1.95 19.29
N ARG A 79 2.58 -2.66 20.36
CA ARG A 79 3.16 -4.01 20.23
C ARG A 79 2.15 -4.99 19.65
N LYS A 80 0.90 -4.97 20.11
CA LYS A 80 -0.16 -5.86 19.62
C LYS A 80 -0.57 -5.51 18.18
N GLU A 81 -0.61 -4.23 17.83
CA GLU A 81 -0.81 -3.76 16.45
C GLU A 81 0.28 -4.29 15.51
N LYS A 82 1.55 -4.25 15.91
CA LYS A 82 2.65 -4.84 15.12
C LYS A 82 2.49 -6.35 14.91
N ILE A 83 1.99 -7.08 15.91
CA ILE A 83 1.72 -8.52 15.78
C ILE A 83 0.61 -8.77 14.76
N VAL A 84 -0.48 -8.01 14.84
CA VAL A 84 -1.59 -8.05 13.86
C VAL A 84 -1.08 -7.80 12.45
N ALA A 85 -0.30 -6.73 12.25
CA ALA A 85 0.27 -6.38 10.96
C ALA A 85 1.20 -7.47 10.41
N SER A 86 2.03 -8.07 11.26
CA SER A 86 2.91 -9.19 10.89
C SER A 86 2.14 -10.45 10.49
N MET A 87 1.08 -10.79 11.23
CA MET A 87 0.19 -11.91 10.89
C MET A 87 -0.49 -11.68 9.54
N GLN A 88 -1.00 -10.47 9.30
CA GLN A 88 -1.60 -10.07 8.03
C GLN A 88 -0.62 -10.26 6.88
N LEU A 89 0.57 -9.66 6.97
CA LEU A 89 1.60 -9.76 5.94
C LEU A 89 1.92 -11.23 5.58
N ARG A 90 1.99 -12.11 6.59
CA ARG A 90 2.22 -13.55 6.37
C ARG A 90 1.07 -14.21 5.63
N LEU A 91 -0.18 -13.88 5.96
CA LEU A 91 -1.37 -14.41 5.27
C LEU A 91 -1.46 -13.90 3.84
N THR A 92 -1.15 -12.62 3.59
CA THR A 92 -1.10 -12.02 2.25
C THR A 92 -0.05 -12.71 1.40
N LYS A 93 1.14 -12.95 1.96
CA LYS A 93 2.21 -13.72 1.29
C LYS A 93 1.78 -15.15 0.98
N LEU A 94 1.15 -15.84 1.93
CA LEU A 94 0.63 -17.20 1.74
C LEU A 94 -0.43 -17.24 0.64
N ASN A 95 -1.35 -16.27 0.62
CA ASN A 95 -2.35 -16.15 -0.42
C ASN A 95 -1.73 -15.95 -1.81
N THR A 96 -0.73 -15.07 -1.93
CA THR A 96 0.02 -14.89 -3.20
C THR A 96 0.73 -16.17 -3.62
N GLN A 97 1.29 -16.94 -2.68
CA GLN A 97 1.89 -18.24 -2.97
C GLN A 97 0.86 -19.24 -3.50
N ILE A 98 -0.34 -19.31 -2.90
CA ILE A 98 -1.45 -20.15 -3.37
C ILE A 98 -1.84 -19.78 -4.80
N GLU A 99 -1.98 -18.50 -5.11
CA GLU A 99 -2.32 -18.03 -6.46
C GLU A 99 -1.25 -18.44 -7.49
N ASN A 100 0.03 -18.31 -7.14
CA ASN A 100 1.11 -18.77 -8.01
C ASN A 100 1.09 -20.29 -8.20
N GLN A 101 0.83 -21.06 -7.14
CA GLN A 101 0.68 -22.51 -7.22
C GLN A 101 -0.50 -22.91 -8.12
N LYS A 102 -1.64 -22.22 -8.04
CA LYS A 102 -2.79 -22.42 -8.93
C LYS A 102 -2.45 -22.16 -10.39
N LYS A 103 -1.67 -21.10 -10.68
CA LYS A 103 -1.18 -20.83 -12.03
C LYS A 103 -0.26 -21.93 -12.54
N GLU A 104 0.67 -22.42 -11.71
CA GLU A 104 1.53 -23.57 -12.04
C GLU A 104 0.73 -24.85 -12.30
N LEU A 105 -0.28 -25.13 -11.47
CA LEU A 105 -1.17 -26.26 -11.64
C LEU A 105 -1.87 -26.22 -13.00
N ALA A 106 -2.44 -25.06 -13.37
CA ALA A 106 -3.07 -24.87 -14.67
C ALA A 106 -2.10 -25.11 -15.85
N ILE A 107 -0.82 -24.78 -15.69
CA ILE A 107 0.21 -25.09 -16.70
C ILE A 107 0.43 -26.60 -16.81
N PHE A 108 0.52 -27.32 -15.69
CA PHE A 108 0.68 -28.77 -15.69
C PHE A 108 -0.53 -29.49 -16.27
N GLU A 109 -1.75 -29.06 -15.94
CA GLU A 109 -2.99 -29.59 -16.50
C GLU A 109 -3.06 -29.40 -18.02
N ARG A 110 -2.73 -28.18 -18.51
CA ARG A 110 -2.62 -27.91 -19.96
C ARG A 110 -1.59 -28.80 -20.63
N LYS A 111 -0.44 -29.03 -19.98
CA LYS A 111 0.63 -29.91 -20.50
C LYS A 111 0.17 -31.38 -20.55
N LEU A 112 -0.54 -31.85 -19.53
CA LEU A 112 -1.14 -33.19 -19.50
C LEU A 112 -2.16 -33.36 -20.62
N ALA A 113 -3.08 -32.41 -20.78
CA ALA A 113 -4.11 -32.43 -21.82
C ALA A 113 -3.49 -32.48 -23.23
N ARG A 114 -2.42 -31.70 -23.48
CA ARG A 114 -1.67 -31.73 -24.75
C ARG A 114 -1.01 -33.08 -25.01
N LYS A 115 -0.40 -33.71 -23.99
CA LYS A 115 0.24 -35.03 -24.13
C LYS A 115 -0.79 -36.15 -24.32
N GLN A 116 -1.96 -36.07 -23.69
CA GLN A 116 -3.04 -37.02 -23.88
C GLN A 116 -3.65 -36.93 -25.30
N LYS A 117 -3.81 -35.72 -25.85
CA LYS A 117 -4.27 -35.53 -27.24
C LYS A 117 -3.30 -36.08 -28.29
N ARG A 118 -2.00 -36.15 -27.99
CA ARG A 118 -0.97 -36.69 -28.90
C ARG A 118 -0.84 -38.23 -28.87
N ASN A 119 -1.38 -38.90 -27.86
CA ASN A 119 -1.38 -40.36 -27.72
C ASN A 119 -2.82 -40.91 -27.67
N PRO A 120 -3.54 -41.02 -28.81
CA PRO A 120 -4.81 -41.72 -28.83
C PRO A 120 -4.55 -43.22 -28.63
N VAL A 121 -4.85 -43.75 -27.45
CA VAL A 121 -4.95 -45.20 -27.25
C VAL A 121 -6.16 -45.67 -28.05
N LYS A 122 -5.94 -46.33 -29.20
CA LYS A 122 -6.97 -47.10 -29.90
C LYS A 122 -7.47 -48.17 -28.92
N LYS A 123 -8.67 -47.98 -28.36
CA LYS A 123 -9.37 -49.03 -27.63
C LYS A 123 -9.95 -50.01 -28.64
N ALA A 124 -9.53 -51.26 -28.58
CA ALA A 124 -10.15 -52.37 -29.27
C ALA A 124 -11.53 -52.64 -28.65
N GLU A 125 -12.56 -52.63 -29.50
CA GLU A 125 -13.86 -53.22 -29.22
C GLU A 125 -13.71 -54.74 -29.24
N VAL A 126 -14.15 -55.41 -28.18
CA VAL A 126 -14.52 -56.83 -28.22
C VAL A 126 -15.92 -56.91 -27.66
N ALA A 127 -16.85 -57.30 -28.52
CA ALA A 127 -18.22 -57.65 -28.20
C ALA A 127 -18.26 -59.14 -27.81
N GLU A 128 -19.07 -59.49 -26.80
CA GLU A 128 -20.08 -60.57 -26.92
C GLU A 128 -21.03 -60.67 -25.71
N THR A 129 -22.33 -60.60 -26.04
CA THR A 129 -23.51 -61.38 -25.60
C THR A 129 -23.92 -61.60 -24.12
N THR A 130 -25.04 -60.93 -23.78
CA THR A 130 -26.31 -61.41 -23.16
C THR A 130 -26.34 -62.35 -21.95
N SER A 131 -26.94 -61.86 -20.85
CA SER A 131 -28.05 -62.55 -20.15
C SER A 131 -28.76 -61.65 -19.09
N THR A 132 -30.05 -61.91 -18.89
CA THR A 132 -30.95 -61.53 -17.76
C THR A 132 -31.51 -60.09 -17.64
N SER A 133 -32.79 -59.95 -17.96
CA SER A 133 -33.58 -58.70 -18.02
C SER A 133 -34.36 -58.30 -16.75
N PHE A 134 -34.11 -58.92 -15.59
CA PHE A 134 -34.66 -58.44 -14.30
C PHE A 134 -33.62 -57.72 -13.42
N ASP A 135 -32.33 -57.97 -13.64
CA ASP A 135 -31.24 -57.28 -12.95
C ASP A 135 -30.93 -55.90 -13.58
N ALA A 136 -31.32 -55.73 -14.85
CA ALA A 136 -31.15 -54.48 -15.60
C ALA A 136 -31.93 -53.31 -14.98
N THR A 137 -33.13 -53.53 -14.44
CA THR A 137 -33.99 -52.45 -13.90
C THR A 137 -33.56 -51.99 -12.50
N ILE A 138 -33.10 -52.91 -11.64
CA ILE A 138 -32.51 -52.57 -10.33
C ILE A 138 -31.13 -51.91 -10.52
N SER A 139 -30.31 -52.43 -11.45
CA SER A 139 -29.03 -51.84 -11.84
C SER A 139 -29.19 -50.42 -12.42
N ASN A 140 -30.24 -50.15 -13.20
CA ASN A 140 -30.49 -48.81 -13.78
C ASN A 140 -30.95 -47.80 -12.70
N ASN A 141 -31.79 -48.23 -11.76
CA ASN A 141 -32.21 -47.40 -10.63
C ASN A 141 -31.07 -47.15 -9.62
N GLN A 142 -30.23 -48.13 -9.31
CA GLN A 142 -29.03 -47.94 -8.49
C GLN A 142 -27.98 -47.07 -9.18
N LYS A 143 -27.77 -47.21 -10.50
CA LYS A 143 -26.93 -46.29 -11.29
C LYS A 143 -27.49 -44.87 -11.28
N GLY A 144 -28.80 -44.71 -11.43
CA GLY A 144 -29.47 -43.41 -11.34
C GLY A 144 -29.34 -42.73 -9.96
N ILE A 145 -29.47 -43.50 -8.87
CA ILE A 145 -29.27 -43.01 -7.50
C ILE A 145 -27.80 -42.66 -7.24
N SER A 146 -26.86 -43.49 -7.69
CA SER A 146 -25.42 -43.22 -7.59
C SER A 146 -25.04 -41.93 -8.32
N LEU A 147 -25.55 -41.74 -9.54
CA LEU A 147 -25.30 -40.53 -10.33
C LEU A 147 -25.89 -39.27 -9.70
N ARG A 148 -27.08 -39.38 -9.06
CA ARG A 148 -27.68 -38.29 -8.27
C ARG A 148 -26.87 -37.98 -7.01
N LYS A 149 -26.35 -38.99 -6.29
CA LYS A 149 -25.46 -38.79 -5.12
C LYS A 149 -24.16 -38.10 -5.53
N GLN A 150 -23.56 -38.51 -6.65
CA GLN A 150 -22.36 -37.88 -7.19
C GLN A 150 -22.59 -36.42 -7.59
N LYS A 151 -23.74 -36.12 -8.23
CA LYS A 151 -24.15 -34.74 -8.53
C LYS A 151 -24.35 -33.91 -7.26
N LEU A 152 -24.99 -34.48 -6.23
CA LEU A 152 -25.20 -33.80 -4.95
C LEU A 152 -23.86 -33.51 -4.23
N GLU A 153 -22.93 -34.47 -4.24
CA GLU A 153 -21.60 -34.27 -3.64
C GLU A 153 -20.80 -33.22 -4.41
N ALA A 154 -20.84 -33.24 -5.75
CA ALA A 154 -20.21 -32.21 -6.58
C ALA A 154 -20.82 -30.82 -6.33
N ALA A 155 -22.15 -30.73 -6.20
CA ALA A 155 -22.82 -29.47 -5.87
C ALA A 155 -22.44 -28.96 -4.47
N ARG A 156 -22.32 -29.85 -3.48
CA ARG A 156 -21.85 -29.51 -2.13
C ARG A 156 -20.39 -29.01 -2.13
N LYS A 157 -19.50 -29.67 -2.88
CA LYS A 157 -18.11 -29.21 -3.03
C LYS A 157 -18.04 -27.83 -3.68
N LYS A 158 -18.79 -27.62 -4.76
CA LYS A 158 -18.86 -26.32 -5.44
C LYS A 158 -19.37 -25.21 -4.51
N LEU A 159 -20.42 -25.48 -3.73
CA LEU A 159 -20.95 -24.53 -2.76
C LEU A 159 -19.90 -24.15 -1.69
N GLU A 160 -19.16 -25.14 -1.18
CA GLU A 160 -18.12 -24.90 -0.17
C GLU A 160 -16.94 -24.12 -0.75
N GLU A 161 -16.52 -24.41 -1.98
CA GLU A 161 -15.50 -23.65 -2.71
C GLU A 161 -15.93 -22.20 -2.94
N GLU A 162 -17.17 -21.97 -3.36
CA GLU A 162 -17.72 -20.63 -3.53
C GLU A 162 -17.78 -19.87 -2.19
N ARG A 163 -18.17 -20.54 -1.10
CA ARG A 163 -18.18 -19.92 0.24
C ARG A 163 -16.78 -19.51 0.66
N LYS A 164 -15.78 -20.38 0.48
CA LYS A 164 -14.37 -20.08 0.76
C LYS A 164 -13.86 -18.91 -0.08
N ALA A 165 -14.18 -18.89 -1.38
CA ALA A 165 -13.77 -17.81 -2.27
C ALA A 165 -14.36 -16.45 -1.84
N ARG A 166 -15.65 -16.42 -1.45
CA ARG A 166 -16.29 -15.20 -0.91
C ARG A 166 -15.66 -14.76 0.40
N GLU A 167 -15.37 -15.69 1.31
CA GLU A 167 -14.71 -15.36 2.59
C GLU A 167 -13.32 -14.76 2.35
N ILE A 168 -12.52 -15.34 1.44
CA ILE A 168 -11.21 -14.80 1.04
C ILE A 168 -11.36 -13.40 0.43
N ALA A 169 -12.33 -13.19 -0.47
CA ALA A 169 -12.55 -11.89 -1.10
C ALA A 169 -12.93 -10.80 -0.08
N TYR A 170 -13.83 -11.12 0.85
CA TYR A 170 -14.23 -10.22 1.93
C TYR A 170 -13.04 -9.78 2.79
N LEU A 171 -12.12 -10.71 3.09
CA LEU A 171 -10.93 -10.40 3.88
C LEU A 171 -9.91 -9.57 3.12
N LYS A 172 -9.76 -9.80 1.81
CA LYS A 172 -8.94 -8.92 0.96
C LYS A 172 -9.46 -7.49 0.99
N GLN A 173 -10.79 -7.31 0.92
CA GLN A 173 -11.41 -6.00 1.04
C GLN A 173 -11.15 -5.38 2.41
N GLN A 174 -11.24 -6.16 3.49
CA GLN A 174 -10.94 -5.67 4.83
C GLN A 174 -9.46 -5.27 5.01
N GLU A 175 -8.53 -6.02 4.44
CA GLU A 175 -7.10 -5.68 4.44
C GLU A 175 -6.82 -4.41 3.65
N ALA A 176 -7.46 -4.25 2.48
CA ALA A 176 -7.34 -3.05 1.66
C ALA A 176 -7.82 -1.81 2.42
N LEU A 177 -9.01 -1.87 3.05
CA LEU A 177 -9.54 -0.79 3.87
C LEU A 177 -8.62 -0.43 5.04
N ARG A 178 -8.02 -1.43 5.69
CA ARG A 178 -7.06 -1.20 6.79
C ARG A 178 -5.77 -0.53 6.30
N LEU A 179 -5.25 -0.92 5.13
CA LEU A 179 -4.08 -0.26 4.53
C LEU A 179 -4.39 1.18 4.15
N GLU A 180 -5.60 1.45 3.67
CA GLU A 180 -6.08 2.79 3.41
C GLU A 180 -6.19 3.62 4.70
N GLU A 181 -6.74 3.05 5.77
CA GLU A 181 -6.78 3.68 7.10
C GLU A 181 -5.37 3.99 7.64
N GLU A 182 -4.40 3.10 7.45
CA GLU A 182 -3.00 3.37 7.83
C GLU A 182 -2.39 4.53 7.03
N LYS A 183 -2.65 4.61 5.72
CA LYS A 183 -2.21 5.74 4.88
C LYS A 183 -2.86 7.05 5.31
N LEU A 184 -4.17 7.04 5.59
CA LEU A 184 -4.88 8.21 6.10
C LEU A 184 -4.30 8.66 7.45
N LYS A 185 -3.97 7.72 8.34
CA LYS A 185 -3.33 8.03 9.62
C LYS A 185 -1.91 8.59 9.44
N GLN A 186 -1.15 8.10 8.46
CA GLN A 186 0.16 8.68 8.13
C GLN A 186 0.02 10.12 7.66
N LEU A 187 -0.89 10.36 6.70
CA LEU A 187 -1.18 11.67 6.17
C LEU A 187 -1.66 12.66 7.26
N ASP A 188 -2.54 12.22 8.17
CA ASP A 188 -2.99 13.03 9.32
C ASP A 188 -1.83 13.43 10.25
N ASN A 189 -0.85 12.54 10.47
CA ASN A 189 0.33 12.89 11.26
C ASN A 189 1.26 13.86 10.53
N GLU A 190 1.41 13.72 9.21
CA GLU A 190 2.20 14.62 8.37
C GLU A 190 1.59 16.03 8.38
N ILE A 191 0.28 16.13 8.15
CA ILE A 191 -0.46 17.41 8.21
C ILE A 191 -0.28 18.08 9.57
N LYS A 192 -0.44 17.35 10.68
CA LYS A 192 -0.24 17.89 12.03
C LYS A 192 1.17 18.39 12.27
N ALA A 193 2.17 17.72 11.72
CA ALA A 193 3.57 18.14 11.84
C ALA A 193 3.83 19.42 11.03
N GLU A 194 3.27 19.51 9.82
CA GLU A 194 3.35 20.71 8.98
C GLU A 194 2.63 21.90 9.60
N GLU A 195 1.41 21.73 10.12
CA GLU A 195 0.66 22.76 10.84
C GLU A 195 1.46 23.32 12.03
N GLN A 196 2.12 22.45 12.79
CA GLN A 196 3.00 22.87 13.89
C GLN A 196 4.24 23.62 13.41
N ALA A 197 4.82 23.22 12.29
CA ALA A 197 5.96 23.90 11.69
C ALA A 197 5.58 25.30 11.21
N ILE A 198 4.47 25.42 10.47
CA ILE A 198 3.91 26.69 9.99
C ILE A 198 3.58 27.60 11.16
N SER A 199 2.94 27.07 12.22
CA SER A 199 2.62 27.88 13.41
C SER A 199 3.88 28.41 14.11
N LYS A 200 4.96 27.61 14.18
CA LYS A 200 6.22 28.06 14.76
C LYS A 200 6.87 29.14 13.90
N GLU A 201 6.96 28.92 12.59
CA GLU A 201 7.53 29.88 11.65
C GLU A 201 6.76 31.20 11.67
N LYS A 202 5.42 31.14 11.65
CA LYS A 202 4.54 32.30 11.79
C LYS A 202 4.81 33.07 13.09
N ASN A 203 4.95 32.37 14.22
CA ASN A 203 5.25 33.01 15.50
C ASN A 203 6.66 33.63 15.53
N THR A 204 7.65 32.99 14.92
CA THR A 204 9.00 33.57 14.78
C THR A 204 8.95 34.84 13.95
N LEU A 205 8.28 34.82 12.78
CA LEU A 205 8.14 36.00 11.94
C LEU A 205 7.41 37.15 12.65
N ILE A 206 6.36 36.83 13.42
CA ILE A 206 5.66 37.80 14.28
C ILE A 206 6.63 38.43 15.30
N SER A 207 7.43 37.61 16.00
CA SER A 207 8.41 38.08 16.98
C SER A 207 9.46 38.98 16.34
N ASP A 208 10.02 38.58 15.19
CA ASP A 208 11.04 39.34 14.48
C ASP A 208 10.50 40.71 14.03
N LEU A 209 9.26 40.76 13.53
CA LEU A 209 8.59 42.01 13.17
C LEU A 209 8.32 42.90 14.38
N GLU A 210 7.91 42.34 15.52
CA GLU A 210 7.69 43.08 16.77
C GLU A 210 8.99 43.72 17.29
N ASP A 211 10.08 42.96 17.30
CA ASP A 211 11.41 43.44 17.69
C ASP A 211 11.87 44.57 16.76
N ASP A 212 11.75 44.37 15.45
CA ASP A 212 12.10 45.37 14.44
C ASP A 212 11.29 46.67 14.57
N ILE A 213 9.98 46.56 14.83
CA ILE A 213 9.11 47.72 15.06
C ILE A 213 9.59 48.46 16.32
N SER A 214 9.82 47.73 17.41
CA SER A 214 10.27 48.29 18.69
C SER A 214 11.59 49.05 18.54
N ILE A 215 12.57 48.44 17.86
CA ILE A 215 13.86 49.09 17.57
C ILE A 215 13.66 50.36 16.75
N ASN A 216 12.85 50.30 15.69
CA ASN A 216 12.60 51.47 14.85
C ASN A 216 11.85 52.59 15.59
N GLU A 217 10.91 52.25 16.48
CA GLU A 217 10.21 53.23 17.33
C GLU A 217 11.17 53.94 18.29
N GLU A 218 12.13 53.23 18.87
CA GLU A 218 13.16 53.81 19.73
C GLU A 218 14.11 54.73 18.93
N ILE A 219 14.55 54.30 17.74
CA ILE A 219 15.36 55.15 16.84
C ILE A 219 14.58 56.40 16.42
N LEU A 220 13.29 56.27 16.13
CA LEU A 220 12.45 57.40 15.74
C LEU A 220 12.29 58.40 16.89
N THR A 221 12.07 57.91 18.11
CA THR A 221 11.90 58.74 19.30
C THR A 221 13.18 59.51 19.63
N SER A 222 14.31 58.80 19.78
CA SER A 222 15.63 59.41 20.01
C SER A 222 16.03 60.36 18.88
N GLY A 223 15.72 60.01 17.64
CA GLY A 223 15.96 60.84 16.46
C GLY A 223 15.15 62.14 16.47
N LYS A 224 13.87 62.10 16.86
CA LYS A 224 13.02 63.30 17.02
C LYS A 224 13.54 64.22 18.11
N GLU A 225 13.99 63.68 19.24
CA GLU A 225 14.61 64.46 20.31
C GLU A 225 15.91 65.14 19.86
N GLY A 226 16.78 64.40 19.15
CA GLY A 226 18.01 64.93 18.58
C GLY A 226 17.75 66.03 17.56
N LEU A 227 16.75 65.85 16.69
CA LEU A 227 16.31 66.84 15.72
C LEU A 227 15.79 68.12 16.41
N ALA A 228 14.98 68.00 17.47
CA ALA A 228 14.50 69.14 18.23
C ALA A 228 15.67 69.96 18.80
N LYS A 229 16.65 69.30 19.42
CA LYS A 229 17.88 69.96 19.93
C LYS A 229 18.66 70.68 18.82
N MET A 230 18.75 70.08 17.63
CA MET A 230 19.42 70.72 16.48
C MET A 230 18.66 71.94 15.95
N LYS A 231 17.32 71.87 15.90
CA LYS A 231 16.50 73.03 15.54
C LYS A 231 16.68 74.18 16.52
N THR A 232 16.70 73.92 17.82
CA THR A 232 16.99 74.95 18.83
C THR A 232 18.37 75.59 18.59
N LYS A 233 19.41 74.77 18.39
CA LYS A 233 20.77 75.25 18.08
C LYS A 233 20.89 76.03 16.77
N LEU A 234 20.03 75.74 15.79
CA LEU A 234 19.95 76.52 14.55
C LEU A 234 19.34 77.89 14.82
N GLU A 235 18.25 77.95 15.58
CA GLU A 235 17.59 79.21 15.92
C GLU A 235 18.45 80.11 16.81
N GLU A 236 19.24 79.53 17.72
CA GLU A 236 20.28 80.26 18.47
C GLU A 236 21.36 80.82 17.52
N ALA A 237 21.87 80.00 16.60
CA ALA A 237 22.89 80.40 15.63
C ALA A 237 22.41 81.49 14.64
N LYS A 238 21.11 81.53 14.32
CA LYS A 238 20.51 82.60 13.50
C LYS A 238 20.45 83.96 14.22
N LYS A 239 20.43 83.96 15.55
CA LYS A 239 20.38 85.18 16.38
C LYS A 239 21.76 85.71 16.75
N ASP A 240 22.80 84.89 16.60
CA ASP A 240 24.19 85.26 16.89
C ASP A 240 24.82 86.02 15.70
N PRO A 241 25.18 87.30 15.86
CA PRO A 241 25.76 88.12 14.80
C PRO A 241 27.16 87.65 14.34
N THR A 242 27.82 86.78 15.12
CA THR A 242 29.14 86.23 14.77
C THR A 242 29.06 84.96 13.91
N THR A 243 27.88 84.36 13.78
CA THR A 243 27.69 83.14 12.99
C THR A 243 27.59 83.45 11.50
N SER A 244 28.36 82.74 10.67
CA SER A 244 28.32 82.92 9.21
C SER A 244 27.07 82.32 8.56
N LYS A 245 26.59 82.95 7.48
CA LYS A 245 25.47 82.43 6.66
C LYS A 245 25.70 81.01 6.17
N GLU A 246 26.94 80.68 5.79
CA GLU A 246 27.30 79.35 5.33
C GLU A 246 27.20 78.28 6.44
N SER A 247 27.48 78.64 7.69
CA SER A 247 27.28 77.75 8.85
C SER A 247 25.79 77.47 9.08
N ILE A 248 24.95 78.50 8.98
CA ILE A 248 23.48 78.38 9.09
C ILE A 248 22.93 77.46 8.00
N SER A 249 23.30 77.69 6.73
CA SER A 249 22.85 76.84 5.61
C SER A 249 23.30 75.38 5.74
N ARG A 250 24.52 75.13 6.26
CA ARG A 250 24.98 73.76 6.54
C ARG A 250 24.13 73.06 7.61
N LYS A 251 23.78 73.77 8.69
CA LYS A 251 22.90 73.23 9.74
C LYS A 251 21.49 72.94 9.22
N GLU A 252 20.93 73.83 8.41
CA GLU A 252 19.62 73.64 7.75
C GLU A 252 19.62 72.39 6.85
N ALA A 253 20.65 72.21 6.03
CA ALA A 253 20.78 71.04 5.18
C ALA A 253 20.89 69.73 5.97
N ILE A 254 21.58 69.73 7.11
CA ILE A 254 21.66 68.55 8.00
C ILE A 254 20.30 68.23 8.61
N ILE A 255 19.57 69.24 9.10
CA ILE A 255 18.22 69.10 9.67
C ILE A 255 17.27 68.47 8.63
N LEU A 256 17.26 68.99 7.40
CA LEU A 256 16.42 68.45 6.32
C LEU A 256 16.73 66.97 6.00
N LYS A 257 18.02 66.59 6.01
CA LYS A 257 18.41 65.18 5.81
C LYS A 257 17.91 64.28 6.93
N ILE A 258 17.96 64.75 8.18
CA ILE A 258 17.48 64.01 9.33
C ILE A 258 15.96 63.87 9.30
N GLU A 259 15.23 64.95 9.00
CA GLU A 259 13.77 64.91 8.83
C GLU A 259 13.34 63.88 7.79
N LYS A 260 14.01 63.86 6.63
CA LYS A 260 13.74 62.86 5.59
C LYS A 260 13.98 61.44 6.09
N ARG A 261 15.06 61.20 6.83
CA ARG A 261 15.37 59.88 7.40
C ARG A 261 14.33 59.45 8.44
N LEU A 262 13.89 60.35 9.32
CA LEU A 262 12.85 60.05 10.31
C LEU A 262 11.50 59.75 9.65
N ALA A 263 11.16 60.46 8.57
CA ALA A 263 9.96 60.17 7.79
C ALA A 263 10.01 58.76 7.17
N ASN A 264 11.16 58.35 6.64
CA ASN A 264 11.34 56.99 6.11
C ASN A 264 11.16 55.93 7.21
N ILE A 265 11.78 56.12 8.38
CA ILE A 265 11.63 55.19 9.52
C ILE A 265 10.16 55.10 9.96
N GLN A 266 9.44 56.22 10.01
CA GLN A 266 8.01 56.22 10.32
C GLN A 266 7.20 55.40 9.32
N ASN A 267 7.52 55.52 8.02
CA ASN A 267 6.86 54.74 6.97
C ASN A 267 7.17 53.24 7.10
N GLU A 268 8.41 52.87 7.42
CA GLU A 268 8.82 51.48 7.66
C GLU A 268 8.05 50.88 8.85
N ILE A 269 7.93 51.61 9.97
CA ILE A 269 7.13 51.18 11.12
C ILE A 269 5.68 50.93 10.71
N ASN A 270 5.08 51.85 9.95
CA ASN A 270 3.69 51.73 9.51
C ASN A 270 3.48 50.50 8.61
N ALA A 271 4.40 50.26 7.67
CA ALA A 271 4.35 49.09 6.79
C ALA A 271 4.47 47.78 7.59
N LYS A 272 5.44 47.70 8.52
CA LYS A 272 5.61 46.51 9.38
C LYS A 272 4.41 46.26 10.30
N LYS A 273 3.79 47.31 10.84
CA LYS A 273 2.55 47.19 11.64
C LYS A 273 1.38 46.66 10.82
N GLN A 274 1.29 47.03 9.55
CA GLN A 274 0.27 46.51 8.64
C GLN A 274 0.54 45.03 8.31
N GLU A 275 1.79 44.66 8.04
CA GLU A 275 2.17 43.25 7.84
C GLU A 275 1.87 42.40 9.08
N LEU A 276 2.22 42.89 10.27
CA LEU A 276 1.94 42.22 11.54
C LEU A 276 0.45 41.99 11.77
N SER A 277 -0.42 42.94 11.39
CA SER A 277 -1.87 42.77 11.53
C SER A 277 -2.41 41.71 10.57
N THR A 278 -1.87 41.60 9.36
CA THR A 278 -2.22 40.52 8.42
C THR A 278 -1.76 39.15 8.90
N LEU A 279 -0.63 39.08 9.60
CA LEU A 279 -0.14 37.83 10.18
C LEU A 279 -0.94 37.45 11.43
N LYS A 280 -1.39 38.39 12.26
CA LYS A 280 -2.16 38.06 13.48
C LYS A 280 -3.65 37.79 13.23
N GLY A 281 -4.21 38.33 12.15
CA GLY A 281 -5.56 38.02 11.66
C GLY A 281 -5.68 36.59 11.13
#